data_AF-A0A3Q9G5R5-F1
#
_entry.id   AF-A0A3Q9G5R5-F1
#
_cell.length_a   1.000
_cell.length_b   1.000
_cell.length_c   1.000
_cell.angle_alpha   90.00
_cell.angle_beta   90.00
_cell.angle_gamma   90.00
#
_symmetry.space_group_name_H-M   'P 1'
#
loop_
_entity.id
_entity.type
_entity.pdbx_description
1 polymer ?
#
loop_
_entity_poly.entity_id
_entity_poly.type
_entity_poly.pdbx_seq_one_letter_code
_entity_poly.pdbx_strand_id
1 'polypeptide(L)'
;MRLSKLTSVAVITMVFVLSSCSSSVDRPDKKSIVYQEFLETKILPDGSKIFNFSLVMPKRNKTGEGYQENEASISDTQKRDGDGQRKGGKGNKQGQKKSGEGPRSSESKRGLKIDALQTHFQERLDKLKILKMFCREGYFILDEFVDVKQISIKAECKDGASSDDYTKFTKAS
;
A
#
# COMPACT_ATOMS: atom_id res chain seq x y z
N MET A 1 -54.77 23.33 -37.02
CA MET A 1 -53.37 22.83 -37.05
C MET A 1 -52.37 23.56 -36.13
N ARG A 2 -52.80 24.46 -35.21
CA ARG A 2 -51.87 25.17 -34.30
C ARG A 2 -51.81 24.59 -32.87
N LEU A 3 -52.85 23.88 -32.42
CA LEU A 3 -52.92 23.33 -31.05
C LEU A 3 -52.05 22.08 -30.84
N SER A 4 -51.90 21.22 -31.85
CA SER A 4 -51.09 19.98 -31.78
C SER A 4 -49.58 20.19 -31.82
N LYS A 5 -49.13 21.35 -32.34
CA LYS A 5 -47.72 21.74 -32.34
C LYS A 5 -47.28 22.28 -30.98
N LEU A 6 -48.17 23.00 -30.29
CA LEU A 6 -47.93 23.53 -28.93
C LEU A 6 -47.83 22.39 -27.90
N THR A 7 -48.64 21.35 -28.02
CA THR A 7 -48.57 20.18 -27.12
C THR A 7 -47.31 19.34 -27.35
N SER A 8 -46.88 19.14 -28.60
CA SER A 8 -45.62 18.42 -28.89
C SER A 8 -44.39 19.16 -28.37
N VAL A 9 -44.36 20.49 -28.49
CA VAL A 9 -43.26 21.30 -27.93
C VAL A 9 -43.25 21.20 -26.41
N ALA A 10 -44.41 21.30 -25.75
CA ALA A 10 -44.49 21.21 -24.29
C ALA A 10 -44.02 19.85 -23.72
N VAL A 11 -44.34 18.74 -24.41
CA VAL A 11 -43.92 17.39 -24.00
C VAL A 11 -42.42 17.18 -24.20
N ILE A 12 -41.84 17.70 -25.27
CA ILE A 12 -40.39 17.59 -25.53
C ILE A 12 -39.58 18.37 -24.50
N THR A 13 -40.02 19.58 -24.12
CA THR A 13 -39.31 20.40 -23.12
C THR A 13 -39.33 19.78 -21.72
N MET A 14 -40.38 19.03 -21.36
CA MET A 14 -40.51 18.40 -20.04
C MET A 14 -39.56 17.20 -19.83
N VAL A 15 -39.19 16.48 -20.90
CA VAL A 15 -38.24 15.35 -20.84
C VAL A 15 -36.80 15.81 -20.59
N PHE A 16 -36.44 17.02 -21.04
CA PHE A 16 -35.09 17.55 -20.84
C PHE A 16 -34.81 18.01 -19.40
N VAL A 17 -35.84 18.30 -18.58
CA VAL A 17 -35.65 18.84 -17.22
C VAL A 17 -35.40 17.74 -16.17
N LEU A 18 -35.69 16.47 -16.47
CA LEU A 18 -35.49 15.36 -15.52
C LEU A 18 -34.03 14.83 -15.48
N SER A 19 -33.11 15.39 -16.25
CA SER A 19 -31.67 15.07 -16.17
C SER A 19 -30.94 15.90 -15.10
N SER A 20 -31.58 16.15 -13.95
CA SER A 20 -30.93 16.76 -12.81
C SER A 20 -30.00 15.72 -12.19
N CYS A 21 -28.70 15.87 -12.45
CA CYS A 21 -27.65 15.01 -11.94
C CYS A 21 -27.71 14.99 -10.41
N SER A 22 -27.98 13.81 -9.84
CA SER A 22 -27.62 13.49 -8.46
C SER A 22 -26.10 13.48 -8.37
N SER A 23 -25.47 14.64 -8.27
CA SER A 23 -24.06 14.75 -7.94
C SER A 23 -23.92 14.42 -6.45
N SER A 24 -23.61 13.16 -6.16
CA SER A 24 -23.08 12.79 -4.85
C SER A 24 -21.88 13.69 -4.58
N VAL A 25 -21.98 14.56 -3.58
CA VAL A 25 -20.83 15.32 -3.08
C VAL A 25 -19.85 14.29 -2.51
N ASP A 26 -18.76 14.06 -3.24
CA ASP A 26 -17.62 13.29 -2.74
C ASP A 26 -17.16 13.92 -1.42
N ARG A 27 -17.35 13.21 -0.31
CA ARG A 27 -16.86 13.64 1.00
C ARG A 27 -15.34 13.62 0.95
N PRO A 28 -14.65 14.78 1.03
CA PRO A 28 -13.21 14.82 0.89
C PRO A 28 -12.59 14.54 2.26
N ASP A 29 -12.58 13.29 2.73
CA ASP A 29 -11.78 12.98 3.93
C ASP A 29 -11.40 11.50 4.13
N LYS A 30 -11.17 10.77 3.03
CA LYS A 30 -10.35 9.56 3.12
C LYS A 30 -8.91 9.95 2.78
N LYS A 31 -8.16 10.40 3.79
CA LYS A 31 -6.71 10.70 3.69
C LYS A 31 -6.03 9.58 2.90
N SER A 32 -5.74 9.84 1.63
CA SER A 32 -5.19 8.84 0.71
C SER A 32 -3.82 8.43 1.24
N ILE A 33 -3.56 7.13 1.25
CA ILE A 33 -2.23 6.62 1.58
C ILE A 33 -1.33 7.02 0.41
N VAL A 34 -0.43 7.96 0.63
CA VAL A 34 0.58 8.35 -0.36
C VAL A 34 1.73 7.38 -0.20
N TYR A 35 1.97 6.55 -1.20
CA TYR A 35 3.12 5.65 -1.23
C TYR A 35 4.35 6.38 -1.78
N GLN A 36 5.53 6.01 -1.29
CA GLN A 36 6.80 6.48 -1.83
C GLN A 36 7.37 5.42 -2.77
N GLU A 37 7.73 5.82 -3.99
CA GLU A 37 8.26 4.96 -5.04
C GLU A 37 9.75 5.20 -5.21
N PHE A 38 10.50 4.11 -5.35
CA PHE A 38 11.92 4.13 -5.68
C PHE A 38 12.16 3.20 -6.86
N LEU A 39 12.80 3.71 -7.90
CA LEU A 39 13.24 2.93 -9.05
C LEU A 39 14.72 3.22 -9.28
N GLU A 40 15.52 2.16 -9.28
CA GLU A 40 16.92 2.19 -9.64
C GLU A 40 17.13 1.27 -10.83
N THR A 41 17.90 1.71 -11.83
CA THR A 41 18.21 0.92 -13.03
C THR A 41 19.72 0.87 -13.21
N LYS A 42 20.24 -0.28 -13.63
CA LYS A 42 21.66 -0.46 -13.87
C LYS A 42 21.90 -1.36 -15.08
N ILE A 43 22.87 -0.98 -15.91
CA ILE A 43 23.37 -1.81 -17.00
C ILE A 43 24.72 -2.39 -16.55
N LEU A 44 24.85 -3.70 -16.59
CA LEU A 44 26.07 -4.40 -16.20
C LEU A 44 27.07 -4.49 -17.39
N PRO A 45 28.36 -4.77 -17.15
CA PRO A 45 29.38 -4.81 -18.21
C PRO A 45 29.14 -5.87 -19.29
N ASP A 46 28.42 -6.94 -18.96
CA ASP A 46 28.01 -8.00 -19.89
C ASP A 46 26.81 -7.58 -20.77
N GLY A 47 26.28 -6.38 -20.56
CA GLY A 47 25.11 -5.86 -21.27
C GLY A 47 23.78 -6.31 -20.69
N SER A 48 23.76 -7.09 -19.60
CA SER A 48 22.52 -7.37 -18.88
C SER A 48 21.99 -6.10 -18.20
N LYS A 49 20.67 -6.03 -18.04
CA LYS A 49 19.97 -4.87 -17.49
C LYS A 49 19.21 -5.29 -16.25
N ILE A 50 19.50 -4.65 -15.13
CA ILE A 50 18.85 -4.93 -13.85
C ILE A 50 18.14 -3.69 -13.32
N PHE A 51 17.08 -3.89 -12.55
CA PHE A 51 16.42 -2.81 -11.84
C PHE A 51 15.96 -3.24 -10.45
N ASN A 52 15.87 -2.27 -9.55
CA ASN A 52 15.22 -2.39 -8.26
C ASN A 52 14.00 -1.48 -8.24
N PHE A 53 12.82 -2.02 -7.96
CA PHE A 53 11.62 -1.21 -7.75
C PHE A 53 11.08 -1.45 -6.35
N SER A 54 10.84 -0.37 -5.60
CA SER A 54 10.33 -0.42 -4.24
C SER A 54 9.16 0.54 -4.04
N LEU A 55 8.16 0.09 -3.29
CA LEU A 55 7.02 0.89 -2.84
C LEU A 55 6.96 0.86 -1.32
N VAL A 56 7.08 2.03 -0.68
CA VAL A 56 7.12 2.17 0.78
C VAL A 56 5.92 2.98 1.26
N MET A 57 5.21 2.47 2.29
CA MET A 57 4.22 3.22 3.04
C MET A 57 4.92 4.14 4.06
N PRO A 58 4.80 5.47 3.94
CA PRO A 58 5.39 6.38 4.91
C PRO A 58 4.73 6.18 6.28
N LYS A 59 5.55 6.26 7.35
CA LYS A 59 5.03 6.27 8.72
C LYS A 59 4.12 7.50 8.85
N ARG A 60 2.87 7.32 9.28
CA ARG A 60 2.02 8.46 9.67
C ARG A 60 2.70 9.12 10.87
N ASN A 61 3.24 10.33 10.68
CA ASN A 61 3.67 11.16 11.79
C ASN A 61 2.45 11.39 12.68
N LYS A 62 2.44 10.75 13.85
CA LYS A 62 1.52 11.10 14.92
C LYS A 62 2.07 12.38 15.52
N THR A 63 1.63 13.53 15.03
CA THR A 63 1.81 14.79 15.76
C THR A 63 0.93 14.69 17.00
N GLY A 64 1.52 14.29 18.12
CA GLY A 64 0.83 14.09 19.39
C GLY A 64 1.44 12.95 20.21
N GLU A 65 2.28 13.34 21.16
CA GLU A 65 2.72 12.60 22.35
C GLU A 65 3.76 11.49 22.14
N GLY A 66 4.94 11.74 22.73
CA GLY A 66 6.15 10.95 22.58
C GLY A 66 6.01 9.52 23.08
N TYR A 67 6.60 8.61 22.33
CA TYR A 67 7.02 7.31 22.84
C TYR A 67 8.44 7.04 22.31
N GLN A 68 9.32 6.84 23.28
CA GLN A 68 10.73 6.58 23.15
C GLN A 68 10.96 5.27 22.36
N GLU A 69 11.84 5.36 21.38
CA GLU A 69 12.32 4.24 20.57
C GLU A 69 13.24 3.39 21.47
N ASN A 70 12.79 2.19 21.85
CA ASN A 70 13.67 1.21 22.47
C ASN A 70 14.26 0.35 21.35
N GLU A 71 15.47 0.72 20.94
CA GLU A 71 16.38 -0.19 20.24
C GLU A 71 16.72 -1.38 21.16
N ALA A 72 16.75 -2.56 20.54
CA ALA A 72 17.19 -3.78 21.18
C ALA A 72 18.66 -3.67 21.58
N SER A 73 18.96 -3.89 22.86
CA SER A 73 20.28 -4.31 23.29
C SER A 73 20.20 -5.58 24.12
N ILE A 74 21.15 -6.44 23.79
CA ILE A 74 21.42 -7.80 24.18
C ILE A 74 21.61 -7.95 25.70
N SER A 75 21.06 -9.06 26.24
CA SER A 75 21.38 -9.78 27.48
C SER A 75 21.78 -9.01 28.75
N ASP A 76 21.07 -9.23 29.85
CA ASP A 76 21.59 -10.19 30.85
C ASP A 76 20.55 -10.60 31.89
N THR A 77 20.72 -11.83 32.36
CA THR A 77 19.90 -12.46 33.38
C THR A 77 20.19 -11.84 34.74
N GLN A 78 19.20 -11.25 35.41
CA GLN A 78 19.20 -11.22 36.88
C GLN A 78 17.77 -11.18 37.45
N LYS A 79 17.37 -12.33 38.00
CA LYS A 79 16.27 -12.44 38.97
C LYS A 79 16.57 -11.54 40.16
N ARG A 80 15.62 -10.71 40.55
CA ARG A 80 15.56 -10.14 41.91
C ARG A 80 14.23 -10.51 42.53
N ASP A 81 14.32 -11.39 43.51
CA ASP A 81 13.27 -11.76 44.44
C ASP A 81 12.76 -10.52 45.18
N GLY A 82 11.46 -10.26 45.05
CA GLY A 82 10.74 -9.22 45.78
C GLY A 82 9.61 -9.85 46.57
N ASP A 83 9.96 -10.39 47.73
CA ASP A 83 9.04 -10.80 48.80
C ASP A 83 8.27 -9.57 49.31
N GLY A 84 6.95 -9.69 49.40
CA GLY A 84 6.05 -8.56 49.65
C GLY A 84 4.60 -8.98 49.80
N GLN A 85 4.32 -9.63 50.92
CA GLN A 85 3.01 -10.11 51.37
C GLN A 85 1.87 -9.06 51.45
N ARG A 86 0.69 -9.53 51.00
CA ARG A 86 -0.66 -9.44 51.65
C ARG A 86 -1.46 -8.12 51.63
N LYS A 87 -2.60 -8.17 50.93
CA LYS A 87 -4.02 -8.07 51.42
C LYS A 87 -4.90 -7.80 50.19
N GLY A 88 -5.78 -8.70 49.77
CA GLY A 88 -7.04 -9.04 50.42
C GLY A 88 -8.20 -8.45 49.60
N GLY A 89 -8.92 -9.30 48.86
CA GLY A 89 -10.02 -8.85 48.00
C GLY A 89 -10.86 -10.02 47.49
N LYS A 90 -11.69 -10.56 48.39
CA LYS A 90 -12.63 -11.67 48.20
C LYS A 90 -13.75 -11.22 47.25
N GLY A 91 -13.74 -11.70 46.00
CA GLY A 91 -14.78 -11.46 45.00
C GLY A 91 -15.22 -12.78 44.36
N ASN A 92 -16.33 -13.32 44.84
CA ASN A 92 -16.92 -14.57 44.41
C ASN A 92 -17.71 -14.32 43.11
N LYS A 93 -17.25 -14.83 41.96
CA LYS A 93 -18.11 -15.09 40.79
C LYS A 93 -17.70 -16.40 40.12
N GLN A 94 -18.54 -17.41 40.38
CA GLN A 94 -18.60 -18.67 39.66
C GLN A 94 -18.69 -18.45 38.15
N GLY A 95 -17.88 -19.21 37.42
CA GLY A 95 -18.35 -20.01 36.29
C GLY A 95 -18.81 -19.26 35.04
N GLN A 96 -17.86 -18.91 34.17
CA GLN A 96 -18.02 -19.28 32.76
C GLN A 96 -16.64 -19.49 32.13
N LYS A 97 -16.24 -20.77 32.01
CA LYS A 97 -15.22 -21.18 31.04
C LYS A 97 -15.83 -20.96 29.64
N LYS A 98 -15.69 -19.75 29.11
CA LYS A 98 -15.66 -19.56 27.65
C LYS A 98 -14.19 -19.60 27.26
N SER A 99 -13.84 -20.71 26.62
CA SER A 99 -12.65 -20.89 25.79
C SER A 99 -12.27 -19.57 25.13
N GLY A 100 -11.08 -19.09 25.47
CA GLY A 100 -10.53 -17.85 24.94
C GLY A 100 -10.30 -17.97 23.44
N GLU A 101 -11.16 -17.33 22.66
CA GLU A 101 -10.77 -16.82 21.35
C GLU A 101 -10.10 -15.46 21.59
N GLY A 102 -8.78 -15.50 21.80
CA GLY A 102 -7.92 -14.34 21.65
C GLY A 102 -8.03 -13.75 20.23
N PRO A 103 -7.60 -12.50 20.01
CA PRO A 103 -8.05 -11.69 18.88
C PRO A 103 -7.45 -12.18 17.55
N ARG A 104 -8.18 -13.04 16.83
CA ARG A 104 -7.98 -13.37 15.40
C ARG A 104 -8.12 -12.15 14.46
N SER A 105 -8.44 -10.96 14.99
CA SER A 105 -8.69 -9.75 14.21
C SER A 105 -7.42 -9.02 13.75
N SER A 106 -6.27 -9.28 14.38
CA SER A 106 -5.01 -8.60 14.02
C SER A 106 -4.37 -9.18 12.77
N GLU A 107 -4.41 -10.50 12.61
CA GLU A 107 -3.82 -11.24 11.49
C GLU A 107 -4.62 -11.02 10.20
N SER A 108 -5.96 -11.05 10.29
CA SER A 108 -6.85 -10.71 9.17
C SER A 108 -6.65 -9.26 8.70
N LYS A 109 -6.47 -8.30 9.62
CA LYS A 109 -6.17 -6.90 9.26
C LYS A 109 -4.77 -6.71 8.68
N ARG A 110 -3.81 -7.56 9.05
CA ARG A 110 -2.45 -7.54 8.48
C ARG A 110 -2.47 -8.04 7.04
N GLY A 111 -3.14 -9.16 6.78
CA GLY A 111 -3.32 -9.71 5.42
C GLY A 111 -3.95 -8.70 4.47
N LEU A 112 -5.09 -8.10 4.85
CA LEU A 112 -5.78 -7.09 4.03
C LEU A 112 -4.91 -5.89 3.64
N LYS A 113 -3.95 -5.49 4.50
CA LYS A 113 -3.02 -4.38 4.19
C LYS A 113 -1.93 -4.81 3.21
N ILE A 114 -1.42 -6.03 3.35
CA ILE A 114 -0.43 -6.59 2.43
C ILE A 114 -1.06 -6.72 1.04
N ASP A 115 -2.28 -7.26 0.95
CA ASP A 115 -2.99 -7.43 -0.34
C ASP A 115 -3.20 -6.09 -1.05
N ALA A 116 -3.61 -5.05 -0.30
CA ALA A 116 -3.80 -3.71 -0.84
C ALA A 116 -2.47 -3.08 -1.32
N LEU A 117 -1.38 -3.28 -0.56
CA LEU A 117 -0.05 -2.81 -0.94
C LEU A 117 0.45 -3.53 -2.20
N GLN A 118 0.26 -4.84 -2.27
CA GLN A 118 0.67 -5.68 -3.39
C GLN A 118 -0.09 -5.34 -4.66
N THR A 119 -1.40 -5.11 -4.55
CA THR A 119 -2.23 -4.65 -5.67
C THR A 119 -1.72 -3.31 -6.21
N HIS A 120 -1.44 -2.35 -5.32
CA HIS A 120 -0.90 -1.05 -5.74
C HIS A 120 0.51 -1.18 -6.32
N PHE A 121 1.37 -2.03 -5.73
CA PHE A 121 2.70 -2.30 -6.24
C PHE A 121 2.68 -2.79 -7.69
N GLN A 122 1.85 -3.80 -7.96
CA GLN A 122 1.70 -4.37 -9.29
C GLN A 122 1.19 -3.34 -10.29
N GLU A 123 0.16 -2.57 -9.91
CA GLU A 123 -0.38 -1.50 -10.75
C GLU A 123 0.68 -0.44 -11.12
N ARG A 124 1.50 -0.04 -10.15
CA ARG A 124 2.56 0.95 -10.38
C ARG A 124 3.65 0.39 -11.27
N LEU A 125 4.11 -0.82 -11.00
CA LEU A 125 5.10 -1.51 -11.82
C LEU A 125 4.65 -1.62 -13.29
N ASP A 126 3.39 -2.00 -13.52
CA ASP A 126 2.79 -2.12 -14.86
C ASP A 126 2.61 -0.77 -15.58
N LYS A 127 2.51 0.33 -14.83
CA LYS A 127 2.32 1.69 -15.38
C LYS A 127 3.62 2.48 -15.54
N LEU A 128 4.74 2.00 -14.99
CA LEU A 128 6.04 2.66 -15.11
C LEU A 128 6.53 2.62 -16.57
N LYS A 129 6.27 3.70 -17.31
CA LYS A 129 6.73 3.86 -18.70
C LYS A 129 8.24 3.73 -18.83
N ILE A 130 8.98 4.27 -17.87
CA ILE A 130 10.44 4.16 -17.84
C ILE A 130 10.91 2.71 -17.79
N LEU A 131 10.21 1.86 -17.03
CA LEU A 131 10.54 0.45 -16.93
C LEU A 131 10.24 -0.29 -18.24
N LYS A 132 9.14 0.04 -18.93
CA LYS A 132 8.82 -0.53 -20.26
C LYS A 132 9.81 -0.11 -21.34
N MET A 133 10.41 1.07 -21.22
CA MET A 133 11.47 1.52 -22.13
C MET A 133 12.80 0.81 -21.81
N PHE A 134 13.06 0.56 -20.52
CA PHE A 134 14.27 -0.12 -20.06
C PHE A 134 14.23 -1.62 -20.36
N CYS A 135 13.21 -2.35 -19.92
CA CYS A 135 12.99 -3.77 -20.22
C CYS A 135 11.91 -3.94 -21.31
N ARG A 136 12.33 -4.17 -22.55
CA ARG A 136 11.39 -4.22 -23.70
C ARG A 136 10.71 -5.59 -23.82
N GLU A 137 11.41 -6.66 -23.46
CA GLU A 137 10.90 -8.04 -23.55
C GLU A 137 10.40 -8.56 -22.18
N GLY A 138 10.21 -7.66 -21.23
CA GLY A 138 9.87 -7.98 -19.83
C GLY A 138 11.11 -8.31 -19.01
N TYR A 139 10.91 -8.95 -17.86
CA TYR A 139 11.96 -9.25 -16.89
C TYR A 139 11.72 -10.56 -16.14
N PHE A 140 12.74 -11.02 -15.43
CA PHE A 140 12.69 -12.09 -14.44
C PHE A 140 12.95 -11.50 -13.05
N ILE A 141 12.17 -11.91 -12.06
CA ILE A 141 12.39 -11.51 -10.66
C ILE A 141 13.56 -12.32 -10.11
N LEU A 142 14.58 -11.62 -9.62
CA LEU A 142 15.75 -12.21 -8.96
C LEU A 142 15.56 -12.29 -7.44
N ASP A 143 14.93 -11.28 -6.86
CA ASP A 143 14.64 -11.21 -5.42
C ASP A 143 13.35 -10.41 -5.19
N GLU A 144 12.62 -10.79 -4.15
CA GLU A 144 11.37 -10.16 -3.74
C GLU A 144 11.31 -10.05 -2.21
N PHE A 145 10.97 -8.85 -1.74
CA PHE A 145 10.76 -8.57 -0.33
C PHE A 145 9.36 -8.00 -0.13
N VAL A 146 8.60 -8.61 0.79
CA VAL A 146 7.23 -8.21 1.13
C VAL A 146 7.11 -8.05 2.65
N ASP A 147 6.74 -6.84 3.07
CA ASP A 147 6.36 -6.51 4.42
C ASP A 147 5.08 -5.66 4.43
N VAL A 148 4.48 -5.49 5.60
CA VAL A 148 3.27 -4.67 5.82
C VAL A 148 3.41 -3.21 5.41
N LYS A 149 4.63 -2.72 5.23
CA LYS A 149 4.94 -1.33 4.87
C LYS A 149 5.72 -1.19 3.58
N GLN A 150 6.27 -2.27 3.02
CA GLN A 150 7.16 -2.18 1.88
C GLN A 150 7.02 -3.41 1.01
N ILE A 151 7.00 -3.21 -0.30
CA ILE A 151 7.26 -4.26 -1.27
C ILE A 151 8.41 -3.78 -2.15
N SER A 152 9.37 -4.67 -2.41
CA SER A 152 10.43 -4.40 -3.37
C SER A 152 10.80 -5.64 -4.17
N ILE A 153 11.12 -5.43 -5.45
CA ILE A 153 11.69 -6.47 -6.31
C ILE A 153 13.03 -6.00 -6.85
N LYS A 154 13.93 -6.96 -7.01
CA LYS A 154 15.09 -6.86 -7.88
C LYS A 154 14.86 -7.78 -9.07
N ALA A 155 15.06 -7.28 -10.28
CA ALA A 155 14.76 -8.02 -11.49
C ALA A 155 15.77 -7.73 -12.60
N GLU A 156 15.87 -8.68 -13.53
CA GLU A 156 16.71 -8.62 -14.72
C GLU A 156 15.84 -8.61 -15.99
N CYS A 157 16.10 -7.70 -16.91
CA CYS A 157 15.38 -7.66 -18.20
C CYS A 157 15.71 -8.89 -19.04
N LYS A 158 14.75 -9.35 -19.84
CA LYS A 158 14.96 -10.47 -20.77
C LYS A 158 15.80 -10.08 -21.99
N ASP A 159 15.91 -8.79 -22.27
CA ASP A 159 16.69 -8.24 -23.37
C ASP A 159 17.98 -7.57 -22.88
N GLY A 160 19.03 -7.64 -23.71
CA GLY A 160 20.31 -6.96 -23.47
C GLY A 160 20.26 -5.44 -23.73
N ALA A 161 21.25 -4.72 -23.23
CA ALA A 161 21.39 -3.28 -23.45
C ALA A 161 21.77 -2.95 -24.90
N SER A 162 21.01 -2.05 -25.50
CA SER A 162 21.34 -1.42 -26.78
C SER A 162 22.29 -0.23 -26.56
N SER A 163 22.94 0.25 -27.62
CA SER A 163 23.75 1.48 -27.59
C SER A 163 22.99 2.69 -27.04
N ASP A 164 21.70 2.77 -27.36
CA ASP A 164 20.80 3.82 -26.88
C ASP A 164 20.58 3.76 -25.38
N ASP A 165 20.48 2.54 -24.82
CA ASP A 165 20.23 2.34 -23.40
C ASP A 165 21.41 2.90 -22.57
N TYR A 166 22.64 2.71 -23.05
CA TYR A 166 23.83 3.30 -22.43
C TYR A 166 23.83 4.82 -22.44
N THR A 167 23.15 5.47 -23.38
CA THR A 167 23.07 6.93 -23.41
C THR A 167 21.97 7.45 -22.47
N LYS A 168 20.89 6.67 -22.32
CA LYS A 168 19.68 7.08 -21.59
C LYS A 168 19.71 6.74 -20.10
N PHE A 169 20.32 5.62 -19.72
CA PHE A 169 20.17 5.03 -18.38
C PHE A 169 21.45 4.93 -17.54
N THR A 170 22.63 5.26 -18.10
CA THR A 170 23.89 5.26 -17.33
C THR A 170 24.12 6.52 -16.50
N LYS A 171 23.26 7.54 -16.64
CA LYS A 171 23.37 8.81 -15.91
C LYS A 171 22.51 8.89 -14.66
N ALA A 172 21.73 7.87 -14.36
CA ALA A 172 20.90 7.78 -13.16
C ALA A 172 21.54 6.80 -12.17
N SER A 173 22.70 7.18 -11.65
CA SER A 173 23.43 6.47 -10.58
C SER A 173 23.91 7.48 -9.56
#